data_AF-A0AA95E108-F1
#
_entry.id   AF-A0AA95E108-F1
#
_cell.length_a   1.000
_cell.length_b   1.000
_cell.length_c   1.000
_cell.angle_alpha   90.00
_cell.angle_beta   90.00
_cell.angle_gamma   90.00
#
_symmetry.space_group_name_H-M   'P 1'
#
loop_
_entity.id
_entity.type
_entity.pdbx_description
1 polymer ?
#
loop_
_entity_poly.entity_id
_entity_poly.type
_entity_poly.pdbx_seq_one_letter_code
_entity_poly.pdbx_strand_id
1 'polypeptide(L)'
;MDFMNISLVGILTSLAMGGTLPDDSKTQQQVAQVSTHILPNIAGQWQLRLDKTDAAQPSCQERYNFGRDQQFIGSSGQEFTYGKYLYADTGDGLPALAIQTQYDNNATDCSGNRVDQTGDILVAYVKQQGEQMQWCKDSKGTRCDMTLYRVLP
;
A
#
# COMPACT_ATOMS: atom_id res chain seq x y z
N MET A 1 -46.98 -4.31 17.52
CA MET A 1 -45.97 -5.36 17.78
C MET A 1 -45.19 -4.87 18.97
N ASP A 2 -45.48 -5.47 20.11
CA ASP A 2 -45.06 -5.02 21.44
C ASP A 2 -43.56 -5.21 21.68
N PHE A 3 -43.04 -4.30 22.49
CA PHE A 3 -41.66 -4.22 22.96
C PHE A 3 -41.32 -5.41 23.87
N MET A 4 -40.13 -5.98 23.68
CA MET A 4 -39.50 -6.84 24.69
C MET A 4 -38.10 -6.30 25.02
N ASN A 5 -38.09 -5.43 26.02
CA ASN A 5 -36.91 -5.04 26.78
C ASN A 5 -36.56 -6.20 27.71
N ILE A 6 -35.41 -6.85 27.51
CA ILE A 6 -34.91 -7.88 28.44
C ILE A 6 -33.91 -7.21 29.38
N SER A 7 -34.36 -6.86 30.57
CA SER A 7 -33.50 -6.52 31.70
C SER A 7 -32.98 -7.79 32.36
N LEU A 8 -31.66 -8.02 32.31
CA LEU A 8 -31.00 -8.98 33.20
C LEU A 8 -30.52 -8.22 34.45
N VAL A 9 -31.30 -8.33 35.54
CA VAL A 9 -30.82 -8.01 36.89
C VAL A 9 -30.17 -9.28 37.44
N GLY A 10 -28.85 -9.35 37.36
CA GLY A 10 -28.05 -10.37 38.02
C GLY A 10 -27.57 -9.86 39.38
N ILE A 11 -28.22 -10.30 40.44
CA ILE A 11 -27.81 -10.09 41.84
C ILE A 11 -26.59 -10.97 42.10
N LEU A 12 -25.43 -10.37 42.38
CA LEU A 12 -24.33 -11.07 43.06
C LEU A 12 -24.17 -10.50 44.47
N THR A 13 -24.57 -11.34 45.42
CA THR A 13 -24.42 -11.24 46.85
C THR A 13 -22.96 -11.07 47.27
N SER A 14 -22.75 -10.16 48.21
CA SER A 14 -21.52 -9.90 48.93
C SER A 14 -21.07 -11.09 49.78
N LEU A 15 -19.79 -11.45 49.65
CA LEU A 15 -19.02 -12.12 50.69
C LEU A 15 -17.81 -11.23 51.01
N ALA A 16 -17.94 -10.45 52.07
CA ALA A 16 -16.83 -9.78 52.70
C ALA A 16 -16.02 -10.82 53.48
N MET A 17 -14.82 -11.14 53.01
CA MET A 17 -13.75 -11.67 53.84
C MET A 17 -12.59 -10.70 53.77
N GLY A 18 -12.33 -10.06 54.91
CA GLY A 18 -11.24 -9.11 55.08
C GLY A 18 -9.89 -9.79 54.85
N GLY A 19 -9.20 -9.33 53.82
CA GLY A 19 -7.77 -9.49 53.62
C GLY A 19 -7.28 -8.19 53.00
N THR A 20 -6.47 -7.43 53.73
CA THR A 20 -5.76 -6.29 53.16
C THR A 20 -4.71 -6.84 52.20
N LEU A 21 -5.01 -6.81 50.91
CA LEU A 21 -4.01 -7.00 49.86
C LEU A 21 -3.14 -5.72 49.82
N PRO A 22 -1.80 -5.84 49.75
CA PRO A 22 -0.96 -4.67 49.54
C PRO A 22 -1.32 -4.04 48.19
N ASP A 23 -1.69 -2.76 48.24
CA ASP A 23 -1.94 -1.95 47.06
C ASP A 23 -0.59 -1.59 46.41
N ASP A 24 -0.14 -2.48 45.54
CA ASP A 24 0.98 -2.22 44.63
C ASP A 24 0.45 -2.09 43.19
N SER A 25 -0.71 -1.43 43.03
CA SER A 25 -1.24 -1.08 41.72
C SER A 25 -0.56 0.18 41.21
N LYS A 26 0.74 0.08 40.92
CA LYS A 26 1.35 0.95 39.89
C LYS A 26 0.69 0.58 38.57
N THR A 27 -0.45 1.22 38.30
CA THR A 27 -1.05 1.24 36.98
C THR A 27 -0.08 2.00 36.09
N GLN A 28 0.93 1.31 35.57
CA GLN A 28 1.67 1.78 34.42
C GLN A 28 0.63 1.87 33.32
N GLN A 29 0.12 3.07 33.09
CA GLN A 29 -0.56 3.43 31.86
C GLN A 29 0.43 3.11 30.74
N GLN A 30 0.34 1.89 30.19
CA GLN A 30 0.87 1.60 28.86
C GLN A 30 0.03 2.45 27.91
N VAL A 31 0.45 3.70 27.75
CA VAL A 31 0.06 4.50 26.59
C VAL A 31 0.51 3.67 25.41
N ALA A 32 -0.44 3.07 24.69
CA ALA A 32 -0.14 2.38 23.45
C ALA A 32 0.67 3.36 22.60
N GLN A 33 1.93 3.02 22.33
CA GLN A 33 2.77 3.79 21.44
C GLN A 33 2.11 3.70 20.07
N VAL A 34 1.27 4.67 19.73
CA VAL A 34 0.66 4.76 18.40
C VAL A 34 1.82 5.00 17.45
N SER A 35 2.17 4.00 16.66
CA SER A 35 3.17 4.16 15.60
C SER A 35 2.65 5.24 14.66
N THR A 36 3.27 6.41 14.68
CA THR A 36 2.97 7.52 13.76
C THR A 36 3.76 7.38 12.47
N HIS A 37 4.11 6.17 12.03
CA HIS A 37 4.78 5.99 10.76
C HIS A 37 3.79 6.33 9.63
N ILE A 38 3.83 7.59 9.19
CA ILE A 38 3.05 8.06 8.07
C ILE A 38 3.79 7.61 6.82
N LEU A 39 3.25 6.58 6.16
CA LEU A 39 3.71 6.18 4.85
C LEU A 39 3.65 7.38 3.89
N PRO A 40 4.70 7.61 3.09
CA PRO A 40 4.66 8.69 2.12
C PRO A 40 3.52 8.44 1.13
N ASN A 41 2.72 9.47 0.87
CA ASN A 41 1.57 9.31 -0.01
C ASN A 41 2.03 9.11 -1.46
N ILE A 42 1.88 7.90 -1.96
CA ILE A 42 2.18 7.54 -3.34
C ILE A 42 1.03 7.85 -4.31
N ALA A 43 -0.16 8.22 -3.80
CA ALA A 43 -1.29 8.59 -4.65
C ALA A 43 -0.90 9.74 -5.58
N GLY A 44 -1.40 9.69 -6.81
CA GLY A 44 -1.04 10.61 -7.90
C GLY A 44 -0.50 9.87 -9.12
N GLN A 45 -0.06 10.63 -10.11
CA GLN A 45 0.51 10.11 -11.36
C GLN A 45 2.03 10.16 -11.32
N TRP A 46 2.66 9.06 -11.70
CA TRP A 46 4.10 8.89 -11.78
C TRP A 46 4.49 8.45 -13.18
N GLN A 47 5.55 9.02 -13.72
CA GLN A 47 6.10 8.66 -15.02
C GLN A 47 7.42 7.92 -14.83
N LEU A 48 7.54 6.75 -15.43
CA LEU A 48 8.78 5.99 -15.46
C LEU A 48 9.80 6.72 -16.34
N ARG A 49 11.04 6.81 -15.83
CA ARG A 49 12.19 7.14 -16.65
C ARG A 49 12.60 5.90 -17.43
N LEU A 50 12.24 5.91 -18.71
CA LEU A 50 12.60 4.86 -19.66
C LEU A 50 14.05 5.07 -20.11
N ASP A 51 14.90 4.08 -19.88
CA ASP A 51 16.28 4.08 -20.38
C ASP A 51 16.37 3.64 -21.85
N LYS A 52 15.38 2.86 -22.30
CA LYS A 52 15.22 2.38 -23.67
C LYS A 52 13.74 2.28 -24.01
N THR A 53 13.42 2.55 -25.26
CA THR A 53 12.09 2.38 -25.84
C THR A 53 12.20 1.54 -27.11
N ASP A 54 11.08 0.97 -27.55
CA ASP A 54 10.95 0.40 -28.90
C ASP A 54 11.35 1.44 -29.95
N ALA A 55 12.15 1.03 -30.94
CA ALA A 55 12.55 1.88 -32.04
C ALA A 55 11.35 2.37 -32.88
N ALA A 56 10.23 1.63 -32.89
CA ALA A 56 8.99 2.07 -33.50
C ALA A 56 8.25 3.15 -32.69
N GLN A 57 8.61 3.33 -31.41
CA GLN A 57 7.93 4.21 -30.46
C GLN A 57 8.95 5.05 -29.62
N PRO A 58 9.85 5.82 -30.25
CA PRO A 58 10.98 6.45 -29.55
C PRO A 58 10.57 7.49 -28.50
N SER A 59 9.34 8.02 -28.57
CA SER A 59 8.78 8.98 -27.61
C SER A 59 7.74 8.38 -26.66
N CYS A 60 7.71 7.04 -26.54
CA CYS A 60 6.79 6.35 -25.66
C CYS A 60 6.96 6.80 -24.22
N GLN A 61 5.85 6.86 -23.49
CA GLN A 61 5.82 7.21 -22.08
C GLN A 61 5.12 6.10 -21.31
N GLU A 62 5.71 5.72 -20.19
CA GLU A 62 5.11 4.79 -19.26
C GLU A 62 4.74 5.53 -17.98
N ARG A 63 3.47 5.40 -17.57
CA ARG A 63 2.85 6.13 -16.46
C ARG A 63 2.06 5.19 -15.58
N TYR A 64 2.13 5.43 -14.28
CA TYR A 64 1.34 4.72 -13.28
C TYR A 64 0.57 5.73 -12.43
N ASN A 65 -0.71 5.48 -12.25
CA ASN A 65 -1.57 6.28 -11.40
C ASN A 65 -2.02 5.44 -10.21
N PHE A 66 -1.83 6.01 -9.02
CA PHE A 66 -2.28 5.43 -7.76
C PHE A 66 -3.43 6.27 -7.21
N GLY A 67 -4.64 5.71 -7.21
CA GLY A 67 -5.83 6.34 -6.64
C GLY A 67 -5.88 6.18 -5.12
N ARG A 68 -6.40 7.19 -4.41
CA ARG A 68 -6.56 7.13 -2.93
C ARG A 68 -7.51 6.03 -2.48
N ASP A 69 -8.33 5.52 -3.39
CA ASP A 69 -9.26 4.42 -3.23
C ASP A 69 -8.63 3.04 -3.56
N GLN A 70 -7.29 2.96 -3.59
CA GLN A 70 -6.52 1.76 -3.90
C GLN A 70 -6.67 1.25 -5.34
N GLN A 71 -7.15 2.09 -6.26
CA GLN A 71 -7.14 1.78 -7.68
C GLN A 71 -5.78 2.05 -8.31
N PHE A 72 -5.40 1.20 -9.25
CA PHE A 72 -4.17 1.33 -10.04
C PHE A 72 -4.52 1.42 -11.52
N ILE A 73 -3.83 2.33 -12.22
CA ILE A 73 -3.85 2.42 -13.69
C ILE A 73 -2.42 2.51 -14.20
N GLY A 74 -2.01 1.54 -15.02
CA GLY A 74 -0.78 1.56 -15.79
C GLY A 74 -1.07 1.91 -17.25
N SER A 75 -0.19 2.70 -17.86
CA SER A 75 -0.20 2.94 -19.30
C SER A 75 1.23 2.94 -19.81
N SER A 76 1.50 2.13 -20.83
CA SER A 76 2.80 2.00 -21.48
C SER A 76 2.58 1.99 -22.99
N GLY A 77 2.65 3.16 -23.63
CA GLY A 77 2.34 3.28 -25.06
C GLY A 77 0.86 2.98 -25.36
N GLN A 78 0.59 1.89 -26.09
CA GLN A 78 -0.77 1.43 -26.37
C GLN A 78 -1.28 0.46 -25.29
N GLU A 79 -0.39 -0.08 -24.46
CA GLU A 79 -0.75 -0.94 -23.34
C GLU A 79 -1.44 -0.12 -22.24
N PHE A 80 -2.54 -0.68 -21.75
CA PHE A 80 -3.33 -0.13 -20.67
C PHE A 80 -3.72 -1.24 -19.71
N THR A 81 -3.42 -1.00 -18.44
CA THR A 81 -3.62 -1.94 -17.36
C THR A 81 -4.44 -1.26 -16.26
N TYR A 82 -5.44 -1.96 -15.73
CA TYR A 82 -6.24 -1.52 -14.59
C TYR A 82 -6.20 -2.57 -13.49
N GLY A 83 -6.17 -2.12 -12.24
CA GLY A 83 -6.14 -3.03 -11.12
C GLY A 83 -6.31 -2.36 -9.76
N LYS A 84 -5.83 -3.07 -8.74
CA LYS A 84 -5.76 -2.57 -7.37
C LYS A 84 -4.35 -2.59 -6.87
N TYR A 85 -4.05 -1.74 -5.90
CA TYR A 85 -2.76 -1.78 -5.22
C TYR A 85 -2.91 -1.75 -3.70
N LEU A 86 -1.94 -2.34 -3.03
CA LEU A 86 -1.71 -2.20 -1.61
C LEU A 86 -0.35 -1.57 -1.41
N TYR A 87 -0.31 -0.52 -0.60
CA TYR A 87 0.93 0.11 -0.16
C TYR A 87 0.99 0.07 1.35
N ALA A 88 1.99 -0.65 1.88
CA ALA A 88 2.05 -0.97 3.30
C ALA A 88 3.45 -0.83 3.85
N ASP A 89 3.51 -0.41 5.12
CA ASP A 89 4.73 -0.45 5.90
C ASP A 89 5.11 -1.90 6.18
N THR A 90 6.38 -2.22 6.02
CA THR A 90 6.95 -3.55 6.31
C THR A 90 7.47 -3.65 7.74
N GLY A 91 7.53 -2.53 8.48
CA GLY A 91 8.07 -2.42 9.84
C GLY A 91 9.60 -2.41 9.91
N ASP A 92 10.26 -3.11 8.99
CA ASP A 92 11.71 -3.04 8.75
C ASP A 92 12.00 -2.87 7.26
N GLY A 93 12.79 -1.85 6.92
CA GLY A 93 13.16 -1.49 5.55
C GLY A 93 12.17 -0.57 4.82
N LEU A 94 12.20 -0.64 3.49
CA LEU A 94 11.33 0.12 2.60
C LEU A 94 9.91 -0.45 2.60
N PRO A 95 8.88 0.41 2.50
CA PRO A 95 7.49 -0.03 2.37
C PRO A 95 7.27 -0.84 1.09
N ALA A 96 6.35 -1.80 1.14
CA ALA A 96 6.02 -2.68 0.04
C ALA A 96 4.83 -2.13 -0.77
N LEU A 97 4.93 -2.23 -2.08
CA LEU A 97 3.88 -2.00 -3.05
C LEU A 97 3.54 -3.33 -3.71
N ALA A 98 2.29 -3.76 -3.58
CA ALA A 98 1.74 -4.88 -4.33
C ALA A 98 0.67 -4.34 -5.28
N ILE A 99 0.76 -4.68 -6.56
CA ILE A 99 -0.22 -4.33 -7.58
C ILE A 99 -0.81 -5.62 -8.12
N GLN A 100 -2.12 -5.73 -8.09
CA GLN A 100 -2.84 -6.81 -8.75
C GLN A 100 -3.51 -6.27 -10.00
N THR A 101 -3.09 -6.77 -11.15
CA THR A 101 -3.70 -6.45 -12.44
C THR A 101 -5.03 -7.18 -12.57
N GLN A 102 -6.10 -6.43 -12.78
CA GLN A 102 -7.45 -6.98 -12.99
C GLN A 102 -7.84 -7.04 -14.46
N TYR A 103 -7.30 -6.12 -15.26
CA TYR A 103 -7.53 -6.03 -16.68
C TYR A 103 -6.26 -5.54 -17.37
N ASP A 104 -5.95 -6.15 -18.50
CA ASP A 104 -4.93 -5.71 -19.44
C ASP A 104 -5.51 -5.77 -20.86
N ASN A 105 -5.22 -4.76 -21.70
CA ASN A 105 -5.71 -4.75 -23.07
C ASN A 105 -4.84 -5.60 -24.03
N ASN A 106 -3.76 -6.19 -23.54
CA ASN A 106 -2.78 -7.02 -24.22
C ASN A 106 -2.28 -6.34 -25.50
N ALA A 107 -2.01 -5.04 -25.43
CA ALA A 107 -1.38 -4.27 -26.51
C ALA A 107 0.15 -4.32 -26.36
N THR A 108 0.86 -3.64 -27.26
CA THR A 108 2.32 -3.56 -27.18
C THR A 108 2.73 -2.41 -26.27
N ASP A 109 3.60 -2.71 -25.31
CA ASP A 109 4.15 -1.77 -24.34
C ASP A 109 5.26 -0.86 -24.95
N CYS A 110 5.77 0.10 -24.17
CA CYS A 110 6.85 0.97 -24.60
C CYS A 110 8.16 0.26 -24.95
N SER A 111 8.34 -0.99 -24.51
CA SER A 111 9.52 -1.81 -24.78
C SER A 111 9.37 -2.70 -26.01
N GLY A 112 8.21 -2.69 -26.67
CA GLY A 112 7.90 -3.49 -27.85
C GLY A 112 7.40 -4.89 -27.50
N ASN A 113 7.16 -5.18 -26.23
CA ASN A 113 6.65 -6.46 -25.77
C ASN A 113 5.12 -6.44 -25.73
N ARG A 114 4.53 -7.61 -25.91
CA ARG A 114 3.08 -7.82 -25.79
C ARG A 114 2.85 -9.00 -24.86
N VAL A 115 2.41 -8.71 -23.65
CA VAL A 115 2.22 -9.71 -22.61
C VAL A 115 0.90 -9.44 -21.91
N ASP A 116 0.02 -10.44 -21.84
CA ASP A 116 -1.19 -10.32 -21.04
C ASP A 116 -0.83 -10.52 -19.56
N GLN A 117 -0.97 -9.45 -18.78
CA GLN A 117 -0.68 -9.42 -17.34
C GLN A 117 -1.95 -9.62 -16.50
N THR A 118 -3.08 -9.99 -17.09
CA THR A 118 -4.34 -10.16 -16.36
C THR A 118 -4.21 -11.20 -15.26
N GLY A 119 -4.46 -10.79 -14.01
CA GLY A 119 -4.35 -11.63 -12.82
C GLY A 119 -2.96 -11.64 -12.16
N ASP A 120 -1.95 -11.03 -12.79
CA ASP A 120 -0.60 -10.97 -12.23
C ASP A 120 -0.54 -10.08 -10.99
N ILE A 121 0.40 -10.44 -10.11
CA ILE A 121 0.74 -9.66 -8.92
C ILE A 121 2.18 -9.19 -9.04
N LEU A 122 2.37 -7.88 -9.20
CA LEU A 122 3.67 -7.24 -9.12
C LEU A 122 3.94 -6.82 -7.68
N VAL A 123 5.13 -7.16 -7.16
CA VAL A 123 5.59 -6.72 -5.84
C VAL A 123 6.91 -5.95 -5.97
N ALA A 124 6.97 -4.78 -5.37
CA ALA A 124 8.17 -3.95 -5.29
C ALA A 124 8.30 -3.30 -3.91
N TYR A 125 9.51 -2.88 -3.57
CA TYR A 125 9.78 -2.04 -2.41
C TYR A 125 9.97 -0.59 -2.86
N VAL A 126 9.33 0.36 -2.19
CA VAL A 126 9.26 1.75 -2.67
C VAL A 126 10.18 2.64 -1.85
N LYS A 127 11.15 3.26 -2.53
CA LYS A 127 11.98 4.32 -1.98
C LYS A 127 11.53 5.65 -2.56
N GLN A 128 10.83 6.47 -1.78
CA GLN A 128 10.34 7.78 -2.21
C GLN A 128 11.14 8.91 -1.56
N GLN A 129 11.54 9.91 -2.36
CA GLN A 129 12.20 11.13 -1.94
C GLN A 129 11.60 12.32 -2.70
N GLY A 130 10.68 13.03 -2.06
CA GLY A 130 9.93 14.11 -2.70
C GLY A 130 9.13 13.61 -3.91
N GLU A 131 9.44 14.20 -5.08
CA GLU A 131 8.82 13.89 -6.37
C GLU A 131 9.52 12.77 -7.14
N GLN A 132 10.49 12.10 -6.54
CA GLN A 132 11.12 10.91 -7.09
C GLN A 132 10.68 9.68 -6.30
N MET A 133 10.37 8.61 -7.04
CA MET A 133 10.10 7.29 -6.49
C MET A 133 10.98 6.27 -7.19
N GLN A 134 11.49 5.30 -6.45
CA GLN A 134 12.19 4.15 -7.01
C GLN A 134 11.51 2.87 -6.57
N TRP A 135 11.37 1.92 -7.49
CA TRP A 135 10.93 0.57 -7.19
C TRP A 135 12.15 -0.34 -7.11
N CYS A 136 12.24 -1.05 -5.99
CA CYS A 136 13.38 -1.85 -5.60
C CYS A 136 12.98 -3.32 -5.44
N LYS A 137 13.93 -4.21 -5.74
CA LYS A 137 13.78 -5.67 -5.61
C LYS A 137 14.07 -6.18 -4.19
N ASP A 138 14.53 -5.31 -3.29
CA ASP A 138 14.82 -5.62 -1.91
C ASP A 138 14.38 -4.50 -0.96
N SER A 139 14.00 -4.90 0.25
CA SER A 139 13.56 -3.99 1.31
C SER A 139 14.66 -3.05 1.79
N LYS A 140 15.94 -3.29 1.47
CA LYS A 140 17.05 -2.41 1.85
C LYS A 140 17.28 -1.28 0.85
N GLY A 141 16.62 -1.32 -0.31
CA GLY A 141 16.76 -0.31 -1.36
C GLY A 141 18.14 -0.29 -2.01
N THR A 142 18.81 -1.44 -2.05
CA THR A 142 20.15 -1.57 -2.66
C THR A 142 20.07 -1.90 -4.16
N ARG A 143 18.99 -2.52 -4.62
CA ARG A 143 18.73 -2.81 -6.03
C ARG A 143 17.41 -2.20 -6.47
N CYS A 144 17.48 -1.06 -7.14
CA CYS A 144 16.33 -0.30 -7.62
C CYS A 144 16.45 -0.06 -9.12
N ASP A 145 15.64 -0.78 -9.89
CA ASP A 145 15.78 -0.85 -11.34
C ASP A 145 14.83 0.10 -12.07
N MET A 146 13.82 0.65 -11.37
CA MET A 146 12.86 1.59 -11.94
C MET A 146 12.90 2.89 -11.16
N THR A 147 13.03 4.00 -11.87
CA THR A 147 12.90 5.33 -11.28
C THR A 147 11.75 6.07 -11.93
N LEU A 148 10.89 6.63 -11.10
CA LEU A 148 9.71 7.36 -11.49
C LEU A 148 9.75 8.78 -10.95
N TYR A 149 9.10 9.68 -11.67
CA TYR A 149 8.95 11.08 -11.28
C TYR A 149 7.47 11.44 -11.23
N ARG A 150 7.06 12.19 -10.20
CA ARG A 150 5.68 12.62 -10.09
C ARG A 150 5.36 13.61 -11.20
N VAL A 151 4.21 13.41 -11.83
CA VAL A 151 3.65 14.31 -12.83
C VAL A 151 2.39 15.00 -12.32
N LEU A 152 1.55 14.28 -11.55
CA LEU A 152 0.36 14.84 -10.91
C LEU A 152 0.24 14.39 -9.45
N PRO A 153 -0.30 15.24 -8.56
CA PRO A 153 -0.55 14.92 -7.16
C PRO A 153 -1.72 13.94 -6.96
#